data_AF-A0A818IUD5-F1
#
_entry.id   AF-A0A818IUD5-F1
#
_cell.length_a   1.000
_cell.length_b   1.000
_cell.length_c   1.000
_cell.angle_alpha   90.00
_cell.angle_beta   90.00
_cell.angle_gamma   90.00
#
_symmetry.space_group_name_H-M   'P 1'
#
loop_
_entity.id
_entity.type
_entity.pdbx_description
1 polymer ?
#
loop_
_entity_poly.entity_id
_entity_poly.type
_entity_poly.pdbx_seq_one_letter_code
_entity_poly.pdbx_strand_id
1 'polypeptide(L)'
;VVFLALITSFIIYPNSYTRMSMSELIKRLVSQCRVEDMIDLCDYPNAQFSNGKLKGSIGLAGPGVHQAIWKLFFALIIQVILVTFTIGVKVPSGLIIPSMSIGAITGRIIGIITEQLAIQNPAFILFRHDCSKGKLTKENCVTPALYAIVGACAFLGGVSKMTVSLVVIMFELTGGLNYIVPLMAAAMTAKWIGDGFVRGGIYDAHIELNGYPFLDNKEEFNFTTIAADVMRPRPEQSLSLAYLTQNGMTFIEVENLLKETTHTSYPVVVSREQPYLVGQIQRRDLQIALKSQKMQRFRLSQSLIQFTSPSETTINSDNEVDNQNELRPTLNSEVIRIGNLLDQAPIIITDQTPMETVIDLFRKLGLRQAFVTRNGRLRGIITKKDILRHIQQLTSHSAETTMGSNQAKSQPLAAVADKNLSSQPTVDNSETKPKCKACCACPETKIIRDECVILNGEENCSKEIEAHRACMRAAGFNI
;
A
#
# COMPACT_ATOMS: atom_id res chain seq x y z
N VAL A 1 -3.26 -6.37 30.41
CA VAL A 1 -1.85 -6.03 30.11
C VAL A 1 -0.91 -6.52 31.20
N VAL A 2 -1.04 -6.06 32.46
CA VAL A 2 -0.17 -6.50 33.57
C VAL A 2 -0.12 -8.03 33.74
N PHE A 3 -1.27 -8.71 33.70
CA PHE A 3 -1.33 -10.17 33.76
C PHE A 3 -0.56 -10.87 32.64
N LEU A 4 -0.69 -10.37 31.40
CA LEU A 4 0.06 -10.91 30.26
C LEU A 4 1.56 -10.70 30.45
N ALA A 5 1.98 -9.52 30.93
CA ALA A 5 3.38 -9.23 31.20
C ALA A 5 4.00 -10.12 32.29
N LEU A 6 3.22 -10.48 33.33
CA LEU A 6 3.66 -11.43 34.36
C LEU A 6 3.84 -12.83 33.78
N ILE A 7 2.87 -13.30 32.98
CA ILE A 7 2.95 -14.60 32.31
C ILE A 7 4.13 -14.63 31.34
N THR A 8 4.30 -13.61 30.50
CA THR A 8 5.41 -13.57 29.55
C THR A 8 6.74 -13.56 30.27
N SER A 9 6.89 -12.80 31.36
CA SER A 9 8.10 -12.79 32.19
C SER A 9 8.41 -14.19 32.76
N PHE A 10 7.40 -14.88 33.27
CA PHE A 10 7.54 -16.24 33.79
C PHE A 10 7.96 -17.25 32.71
N ILE A 11 7.35 -17.18 31.52
CA ILE A 11 7.66 -18.08 30.39
C ILE A 11 9.04 -17.79 29.80
N ILE A 12 9.47 -16.53 29.78
CA ILE A 12 10.75 -16.10 29.17
C ILE A 12 11.95 -16.39 30.08
N TYR A 13 11.76 -16.37 31.39
CA TYR A 13 12.84 -16.50 32.38
C TYR A 13 13.75 -17.74 32.22
N PRO A 14 13.23 -18.96 31.93
CA PRO A 14 14.05 -20.18 31.88
C PRO A 14 15.05 -20.20 30.72
N ASN A 15 14.81 -19.49 29.62
CA ASN A 15 15.64 -19.53 28.42
C ASN A 15 16.45 -18.25 28.25
N SER A 16 17.78 -18.39 28.19
CA SER A 16 18.69 -17.24 28.10
C SER A 16 18.50 -16.41 26.82
N TYR A 17 18.10 -17.02 25.69
CA TYR A 17 17.91 -16.30 24.43
C TYR A 17 16.62 -15.48 24.40
N THR A 18 15.54 -15.98 25.02
CA THR A 18 14.28 -15.23 25.11
C THR A 18 14.36 -14.10 26.13
N ARG A 19 15.23 -14.24 27.15
CA ARG A 19 15.45 -13.22 28.19
C ARG A 19 16.14 -11.96 27.68
N MET A 20 16.93 -12.06 26.62
CA MET A 20 17.66 -10.93 26.02
C MET A 20 16.72 -9.98 25.29
N SER A 21 17.14 -8.72 25.15
CA SER A 21 16.40 -7.78 24.28
C SER A 21 16.41 -8.28 22.83
N MET A 22 15.30 -8.12 22.11
CA MET A 22 15.19 -8.67 20.74
C MET A 22 16.23 -8.07 19.77
N SER A 23 16.59 -6.80 19.94
CA SER A 23 17.65 -6.15 19.15
C SER A 23 19.02 -6.76 19.41
N GLU A 24 19.34 -7.06 20.69
CA GLU A 24 20.59 -7.74 21.04
C GLU A 24 20.60 -9.19 20.54
N LEU A 25 19.47 -9.89 20.63
CA LEU A 25 19.32 -11.24 20.10
C LEU A 25 19.57 -11.27 18.58
N ILE A 26 18.94 -10.38 17.82
CA ILE A 26 19.16 -10.26 16.36
C ILE A 26 20.64 -9.97 16.07
N LYS A 27 21.27 -9.05 16.80
CA LYS A 27 22.70 -8.74 16.65
C LYS A 27 23.57 -9.98 16.86
N ARG A 28 23.27 -10.81 17.88
CA ARG A 28 23.98 -12.07 18.16
C ARG A 28 23.72 -13.17 17.11
N LEU A 29 22.54 -13.19 16.50
CA LEU A 29 22.18 -14.15 15.46
C LEU A 29 22.82 -13.80 14.10
N VAL A 30 23.01 -12.51 13.83
CA VAL A 30 23.60 -11.99 12.59
C VAL A 30 25.11 -11.80 12.72
N SER A 31 25.69 -11.83 13.92
CA SER A 31 27.13 -11.77 14.09
C SER A 31 27.82 -13.06 13.65
N GLN A 32 29.00 -12.90 13.06
CA GLN A 32 29.97 -13.97 12.86
C GLN A 32 30.76 -14.19 14.15
N CYS A 33 31.23 -15.42 14.37
CA CYS A 33 32.05 -15.75 15.53
C CYS A 33 33.39 -15.01 15.48
N ARG A 34 33.71 -14.26 16.53
CA ARG A 34 34.99 -13.56 16.75
C ARG A 34 35.70 -14.13 17.97
N VAL A 35 37.01 -13.91 18.07
CA VAL A 35 37.85 -14.42 19.19
C VAL A 35 37.35 -13.93 20.54
N GLU A 36 36.96 -12.67 20.63
CA GLU A 36 36.48 -12.04 21.87
C GLU A 36 35.05 -12.45 22.27
N ASP A 37 34.29 -13.04 21.35
CA ASP A 37 32.87 -13.33 21.54
C ASP A 37 32.70 -14.81 22.00
N MET A 38 32.82 -15.07 23.30
CA MET A 38 32.50 -16.37 23.93
C MET A 38 30.97 -16.60 23.89
N ILE A 39 30.44 -16.87 22.70
CA ILE A 39 29.03 -17.14 22.45
C ILE A 39 28.86 -18.66 22.39
N ASP A 40 27.86 -19.23 23.09
CA ASP A 40 27.51 -20.67 23.01
C ASP A 40 27.33 -21.17 21.54
N LEU A 41 26.98 -20.27 20.61
CA LEU A 41 26.84 -20.54 19.16
C LEU A 41 28.18 -20.68 18.42
N CYS A 42 29.30 -20.43 19.08
CA CYS A 42 30.64 -20.40 18.51
C CYS A 42 31.58 -21.46 19.15
N ASP A 43 31.03 -22.40 19.92
CA ASP A 43 31.77 -23.50 20.55
C ASP A 43 32.10 -24.60 19.52
N TYR A 44 33.25 -24.43 18.86
CA TYR A 44 33.79 -25.38 17.90
C TYR A 44 35.17 -25.84 18.36
N PRO A 45 35.38 -27.15 18.66
CA PRO A 45 36.55 -27.66 19.37
C PRO A 45 37.89 -27.53 18.61
N ASN A 46 37.89 -27.07 17.35
CA ASN A 46 39.09 -26.88 16.51
C ASN A 46 39.08 -25.53 15.75
N ALA A 47 38.43 -24.51 16.29
CA ALA A 47 38.36 -23.18 15.67
C ALA A 47 39.74 -22.50 15.58
N GLN A 48 40.25 -22.30 14.36
CA GLN A 48 41.43 -21.46 14.13
C GLN A 48 40.98 -20.01 13.91
N PHE A 49 41.60 -19.09 14.64
CA PHE A 49 41.32 -17.66 14.54
C PHE A 49 42.54 -16.90 14.01
N SER A 50 42.31 -15.95 13.10
CA SER A 50 43.36 -15.09 12.53
C SER A 50 42.81 -13.67 12.40
N ASN A 51 43.54 -12.67 12.92
CA ASN A 51 43.12 -11.26 12.98
C ASN A 51 41.74 -11.03 13.65
N GLY A 52 41.46 -11.72 14.76
CA GLY A 52 40.21 -11.57 15.50
C GLY A 52 38.95 -12.13 14.81
N LYS A 53 39.11 -12.75 13.63
CA LYS A 53 38.06 -13.44 12.88
C LYS A 53 38.36 -14.93 12.77
N LEU A 54 37.31 -15.74 12.80
CA LEU A 54 37.41 -17.18 12.56
C LEU A 54 37.90 -17.43 11.12
N LYS A 55 39.02 -18.15 10.95
CA LYS A 55 39.61 -18.45 9.64
C LYS A 55 39.78 -19.96 9.49
N GLY A 56 39.00 -20.57 8.59
CA GLY A 56 39.06 -21.99 8.28
C GLY A 56 37.68 -22.67 8.40
N SER A 57 37.57 -23.87 7.83
CA SER A 57 36.38 -24.71 8.01
C SER A 57 36.15 -24.93 9.49
N ILE A 58 34.95 -24.57 9.94
CA ILE A 58 34.46 -24.93 11.26
C ILE A 58 34.58 -26.46 11.39
N GLY A 59 35.15 -26.92 12.51
CA GLY A 59 35.15 -28.35 12.84
C GLY A 59 33.72 -28.84 13.08
N LEU A 60 33.54 -30.13 13.37
CA LEU A 60 32.24 -30.63 13.83
C LEU A 60 31.72 -29.79 15.01
N ALA A 61 30.41 -29.53 15.03
CA ALA A 61 29.76 -28.77 16.10
C ALA A 61 30.15 -29.32 17.49
N GLY A 62 30.59 -28.42 18.37
CA GLY A 62 30.84 -28.76 19.77
C GLY A 62 29.54 -28.98 20.55
N PRO A 63 29.65 -29.49 21.79
CA PRO A 63 28.49 -29.69 22.66
C PRO A 63 27.75 -28.38 22.96
N GLY A 64 28.45 -27.23 23.03
CA GLY A 64 27.84 -25.91 23.22
C GLY A 64 26.93 -25.49 22.07
N VAL A 65 27.33 -25.75 20.82
CA VAL A 65 26.51 -25.44 19.63
C VAL A 65 25.25 -26.29 19.59
N HIS A 66 25.35 -27.58 19.91
CA HIS A 66 24.18 -28.45 20.02
C HIS A 66 23.21 -27.99 21.10
N GLN A 67 23.72 -27.61 22.27
CA GLN A 67 22.89 -27.05 23.34
C GLN A 67 22.24 -25.72 22.93
N ALA A 68 22.97 -24.85 22.22
CA ALA A 68 22.47 -23.59 21.70
C ALA A 68 21.33 -23.79 20.70
N ILE A 69 21.43 -24.75 19.77
CA ILE A 69 20.38 -25.08 18.81
C ILE A 69 19.08 -25.47 19.53
N TRP A 70 19.16 -26.34 20.54
CA TRP A 70 17.98 -26.73 21.32
C TRP A 70 17.36 -25.54 22.05
N LYS A 71 18.19 -24.70 22.71
CA LYS A 71 17.72 -23.48 23.37
C LYS A 71 17.07 -22.50 22.38
N LEU A 72 17.61 -22.36 21.16
CA LEU A 72 17.04 -21.53 20.09
C LEU A 72 15.72 -22.09 19.54
N PHE A 73 15.61 -23.41 19.41
CA PHE A 73 14.37 -24.06 18.98
C PHE A 73 13.23 -23.83 19.99
N PHE A 74 13.49 -23.98 21.29
CA PHE A 74 12.51 -23.63 22.32
C PHE A 74 12.20 -22.13 22.33
N ALA A 75 13.21 -21.27 22.10
CA ALA A 75 13.00 -19.83 21.98
C ALA A 75 12.07 -19.49 20.82
N LEU A 76 12.22 -20.16 19.68
CA LEU A 76 11.38 -19.98 18.49
C LEU A 76 9.91 -20.27 18.81
N ILE A 77 9.61 -21.42 19.42
CA ILE A 77 8.25 -21.81 19.78
C ILE A 77 7.62 -20.80 20.73
N ILE A 78 8.35 -20.44 21.80
CA ILE A 78 7.89 -19.45 22.79
C ILE A 78 7.62 -18.11 22.11
N GLN A 79 8.53 -17.63 21.26
CA GLN A 79 8.35 -16.33 20.58
C GLN A 79 7.17 -16.32 19.62
N VAL A 80 6.94 -17.37 18.84
CA VAL A 80 5.78 -17.46 17.94
C VAL A 80 4.49 -17.35 18.75
N ILE A 81 4.36 -18.12 19.83
CA ILE A 81 3.17 -18.10 20.71
C ILE A 81 2.97 -16.72 21.34
N LEU A 82 4.03 -16.15 21.94
CA LEU A 82 3.95 -14.86 22.61
C LEU A 82 3.64 -13.70 21.65
N VAL A 83 4.18 -13.72 20.43
CA VAL A 83 3.90 -12.71 19.41
C VAL A 83 2.44 -12.78 18.98
N THR A 84 1.87 -13.98 18.76
CA THR A 84 0.43 -14.13 18.44
C THR A 84 -0.45 -13.52 19.52
N PHE A 85 -0.17 -13.78 20.81
CA PHE A 85 -0.94 -13.18 21.89
C PHE A 85 -0.74 -11.66 21.99
N THR A 86 0.49 -11.17 21.79
CA THR A 86 0.81 -9.74 21.95
C THR A 86 0.13 -8.88 20.88
N ILE A 87 0.03 -9.36 19.63
CA ILE A 87 -0.66 -8.65 18.54
C ILE A 87 -2.16 -8.48 18.83
N GLY A 88 -2.78 -9.44 19.53
CA GLY A 88 -4.19 -9.39 19.90
C GLY A 88 -4.52 -8.38 21.01
N VAL A 89 -3.50 -7.85 21.70
CA VAL A 89 -3.71 -6.89 22.79
C VAL A 89 -3.82 -5.47 22.25
N LYS A 90 -4.79 -4.71 22.75
CA LYS A 90 -4.99 -3.27 22.46
C LYS A 90 -3.92 -2.38 23.12
N VAL A 91 -2.66 -2.60 22.78
CA VAL A 91 -1.50 -1.83 23.25
C VAL A 91 -0.70 -1.37 22.03
N PRO A 92 -0.18 -0.13 22.00
CA PRO A 92 0.70 0.32 20.92
C PRO A 92 1.96 -0.54 20.91
N SER A 93 2.06 -1.46 19.95
CA SER A 93 3.22 -2.35 19.81
C SER A 93 3.60 -2.53 18.35
N GLY A 94 4.91 -2.60 18.10
CA GLY A 94 5.46 -2.83 16.76
C GLY A 94 5.63 -4.33 16.48
N LEU A 95 5.25 -4.76 15.28
CA LEU A 95 5.35 -6.17 14.85
C LEU A 95 6.65 -6.51 14.10
N ILE A 96 7.36 -5.50 13.60
CA ILE A 96 8.51 -5.69 12.71
C ILE A 96 9.66 -6.40 13.43
N ILE A 97 10.11 -5.89 14.58
CA ILE A 97 11.24 -6.45 15.32
C ILE A 97 10.96 -7.89 15.83
N PRO A 98 9.81 -8.19 16.45
CA PRO A 98 9.48 -9.55 16.86
C PRO A 98 9.48 -10.54 15.68
N SER A 99 8.87 -10.18 14.56
CA SER A 99 8.82 -11.05 13.36
C SER A 99 10.22 -11.25 12.77
N MET A 100 11.04 -10.21 12.72
CA MET A 100 12.42 -10.29 12.28
C MET A 100 13.24 -11.25 13.17
N SER A 101 13.01 -11.24 14.50
CA SER A 101 13.71 -12.13 15.43
C SER A 101 13.36 -13.61 15.23
N ILE A 102 12.07 -13.93 15.03
CA ILE A 102 11.60 -15.30 14.75
C ILE A 102 12.23 -15.82 13.45
N GLY A 103 12.25 -14.99 12.40
CA GLY A 103 12.91 -15.31 11.14
C GLY A 103 14.42 -15.48 11.29
N ALA A 104 15.08 -14.63 12.08
CA ALA A 104 16.52 -14.71 12.32
C ALA A 104 16.91 -16.00 13.05
N ILE A 105 16.12 -16.41 14.05
CA ILE A 105 16.34 -17.68 14.77
C ILE A 105 16.20 -18.85 13.80
N THR A 106 15.12 -18.88 13.01
CA THR A 106 14.87 -19.93 12.02
C THR A 106 16.00 -20.00 11.00
N GLY A 107 16.41 -18.84 10.47
CA GLY A 107 17.53 -18.74 9.53
C GLY A 107 18.86 -19.19 10.13
N ARG A 108 19.14 -18.83 11.40
CA ARG A 108 20.38 -19.26 12.08
C ARG A 108 20.41 -20.76 12.31
N ILE A 109 19.29 -21.38 12.72
CA ILE A 109 19.19 -22.84 12.89
C ILE A 109 19.46 -23.54 11.55
N ILE A 110 18.79 -23.10 10.48
CA ILE A 110 19.01 -23.64 9.13
C ILE A 110 20.46 -23.45 8.68
N GLY A 111 21.05 -22.28 8.94
CA GLY A 111 22.43 -21.97 8.58
C GLY A 111 23.46 -22.87 9.28
N ILE A 112 23.26 -23.20 10.56
CA ILE A 112 24.14 -24.12 11.27
C ILE A 112 23.94 -25.55 10.75
N ILE A 113 22.70 -25.97 10.47
CA ILE A 113 22.42 -27.29 9.89
C ILE A 113 23.07 -27.45 8.51
N THR A 114 22.97 -26.44 7.64
CA THR A 114 23.58 -26.50 6.30
C THR A 114 25.11 -26.50 6.37
N GLU A 115 25.68 -25.77 7.31
CA GLU A 115 27.11 -25.78 7.59
C GLU A 115 27.59 -27.18 8.02
N GLN A 116 26.92 -27.80 8.99
CA GLN A 116 27.26 -29.15 9.46
C GLN A 116 27.07 -30.21 8.37
N LEU A 117 26.02 -30.09 7.56
CA LEU A 117 25.79 -30.98 6.42
C LEU A 117 26.89 -30.85 5.36
N ALA A 118 27.35 -29.63 5.09
CA ALA A 118 28.42 -29.36 4.12
C ALA A 118 29.77 -29.95 4.57
N ILE A 119 30.07 -29.92 5.87
CA ILE A 119 31.29 -30.49 6.45
C ILE A 119 31.24 -32.03 6.42
N GLN A 120 30.10 -32.62 6.77
CA GLN A 120 29.94 -34.08 6.79
C GLN A 120 29.91 -34.71 5.39
N ASN A 121 29.25 -34.06 4.43
CA ASN A 121 29.06 -34.57 3.06
C ASN A 121 29.55 -33.58 1.99
N PRO A 122 30.86 -33.33 1.87
CA PRO A 122 31.42 -32.38 0.91
C PRO A 122 31.27 -32.83 -0.56
N ALA A 123 30.90 -34.09 -0.80
CA ALA A 123 30.71 -34.66 -2.13
C ALA A 123 29.30 -34.44 -2.72
N PHE A 124 28.35 -33.93 -1.93
CA PHE A 124 26.99 -33.68 -2.40
C PHE A 124 26.97 -32.59 -3.48
N ILE A 125 26.12 -32.76 -4.49
CA ILE A 125 26.09 -31.95 -5.72
C ILE A 125 26.01 -30.44 -5.41
N LEU A 126 25.23 -30.07 -4.39
CA LEU A 126 25.03 -28.69 -3.97
C LEU A 126 26.30 -28.02 -3.41
N PHE A 127 27.18 -28.78 -2.75
CA PHE A 127 28.38 -28.27 -2.09
C PHE A 127 29.68 -28.54 -2.87
N ARG A 128 29.61 -29.39 -3.89
CA ARG A 128 30.77 -29.85 -4.66
C ARG A 128 31.47 -28.74 -5.44
N HIS A 129 30.74 -27.74 -5.93
CA HIS A 129 31.30 -26.66 -6.75
C HIS A 129 31.94 -25.55 -5.89
N ASP A 130 31.24 -25.11 -4.85
CA ASP A 130 31.66 -23.94 -4.06
C ASP A 130 32.48 -24.30 -2.81
N CYS A 131 32.31 -25.50 -2.25
CA CYS A 131 33.04 -25.98 -1.06
C CYS A 131 34.15 -27.01 -1.39
N SER A 132 34.62 -27.12 -2.64
CA SER A 132 35.65 -28.09 -3.02
C SER A 132 36.98 -27.90 -2.28
N LYS A 133 37.66 -29.02 -1.97
CA LYS A 133 38.81 -29.18 -1.05
C LYS A 133 40.03 -28.25 -1.28
N GLY A 134 40.08 -27.49 -2.38
CA GLY A 134 41.17 -26.55 -2.70
C GLY A 134 40.92 -25.07 -2.34
N LYS A 135 39.66 -24.66 -2.07
CA LYS A 135 39.30 -23.28 -1.66
C LYS A 135 39.07 -23.12 -0.14
N LEU A 136 39.13 -24.23 0.59
CA LEU A 136 38.79 -24.35 2.02
C LEU A 136 39.68 -23.51 2.96
N THR A 137 40.83 -23.02 2.47
CA THR A 137 41.83 -22.28 3.23
C THR A 137 41.71 -20.76 3.14
N LYS A 138 40.82 -20.20 2.31
CA LYS A 138 40.74 -18.73 2.12
C LYS A 138 39.46 -18.05 2.61
N GLU A 139 38.27 -18.65 2.47
CA GLU A 139 37.00 -18.03 2.91
C GLU A 139 35.95 -19.09 3.32
N ASN A 140 35.11 -18.77 4.31
CA ASN A 140 34.09 -19.68 4.85
C ASN A 140 33.02 -19.99 3.77
N CYS A 141 32.91 -21.26 3.33
CA CYS A 141 31.97 -21.65 2.28
C CYS A 141 30.50 -21.39 2.67
N VAL A 142 30.16 -21.69 3.93
CA VAL A 142 28.82 -21.46 4.49
C VAL A 142 28.96 -20.54 5.70
N THR A 143 28.18 -19.46 5.72
CA THR A 143 28.16 -18.51 6.83
C THR A 143 26.75 -18.46 7.45
N PRO A 144 26.51 -19.02 8.64
CA PRO A 144 25.18 -19.06 9.27
C PRO A 144 24.55 -17.70 9.52
N ALA A 145 25.37 -16.66 9.72
CA ALA A 145 24.90 -15.27 9.87
C ALA A 145 24.10 -14.77 8.65
N LEU A 146 24.50 -15.15 7.44
CA LEU A 146 23.78 -14.77 6.21
C LEU A 146 22.44 -15.48 6.13
N TYR A 147 22.38 -16.75 6.54
CA TYR A 147 21.12 -17.49 6.63
C TYR A 147 20.17 -16.87 7.67
N ALA A 148 20.69 -16.35 8.78
CA ALA A 148 19.88 -15.60 9.76
C ALA A 148 19.27 -14.33 9.14
N ILE A 149 20.05 -13.55 8.38
CA ILE A 149 19.55 -12.37 7.65
C ILE A 149 18.47 -12.77 6.64
N VAL A 150 18.70 -13.83 5.86
CA VAL A 150 17.75 -14.32 4.86
C VAL A 150 16.46 -14.84 5.50
N GLY A 151 16.55 -15.58 6.61
CA GLY A 151 15.40 -16.06 7.37
C GLY A 151 14.59 -14.92 7.99
N ALA A 152 15.27 -13.90 8.54
CA ALA A 152 14.64 -12.70 9.06
C ALA A 152 13.84 -11.96 7.97
N CYS A 153 14.45 -11.82 6.79
CA CYS A 153 13.84 -11.20 5.61
C CYS A 153 12.63 -12.00 5.11
N ALA A 154 12.78 -13.32 4.97
CA ALA A 154 11.72 -14.21 4.48
C ALA A 154 10.50 -14.22 5.42
N PHE A 155 10.71 -14.38 6.73
CA PHE A 155 9.59 -14.41 7.69
C PHE A 155 8.87 -13.07 7.77
N LEU A 156 9.60 -11.96 7.89
CA LEU A 156 9.00 -10.63 7.94
C LEU A 156 8.30 -10.28 6.60
N GLY A 157 8.86 -10.69 5.46
CA GLY A 157 8.25 -10.53 4.13
C GLY A 157 6.96 -11.35 3.98
N GLY A 158 6.91 -12.56 4.52
CA GLY A 158 5.71 -13.39 4.57
C GLY A 158 4.61 -12.79 5.44
N VAL A 159 4.95 -12.25 6.62
CA VAL A 159 3.97 -11.68 7.58
C VAL A 159 3.46 -10.30 7.12
N SER A 160 4.36 -9.42 6.68
CA SER A 160 4.02 -8.05 6.29
C SER A 160 3.52 -7.92 4.85
N LYS A 161 3.87 -8.86 3.98
CA LYS A 161 3.65 -8.80 2.51
C LYS A 161 4.30 -7.58 1.83
N MET A 162 5.14 -6.84 2.55
CA MET A 162 5.93 -5.72 2.03
C MET A 162 7.29 -6.25 1.58
N THR A 163 7.45 -6.62 0.31
CA THR A 163 8.68 -7.30 -0.15
C THR A 163 9.80 -6.36 -0.58
N VAL A 164 9.48 -5.27 -1.31
CA VAL A 164 10.52 -4.38 -1.85
C VAL A 164 11.15 -3.51 -0.74
N SER A 165 10.33 -2.79 0.03
CA SER A 165 10.83 -1.91 1.09
C SER A 165 11.61 -2.66 2.16
N LEU A 166 11.19 -3.87 2.50
CA LEU A 166 11.84 -4.71 3.49
C LEU A 166 13.23 -5.15 3.05
N VAL A 167 13.39 -5.55 1.80
CA VAL A 167 14.71 -5.92 1.28
C VAL A 167 15.65 -4.73 1.28
N VAL A 168 15.16 -3.53 0.95
CA VAL A 168 15.95 -2.29 1.04
C VAL A 168 16.37 -2.01 2.49
N ILE A 169 15.44 -2.09 3.44
CA ILE A 169 15.76 -1.92 4.87
C ILE A 169 16.83 -2.93 5.32
N MET A 170 16.68 -4.20 4.95
CA MET A 170 17.64 -5.25 5.33
C MET A 170 19.00 -5.06 4.67
N PHE A 171 19.02 -4.59 3.42
CA PHE A 171 20.23 -4.21 2.71
C PHE A 171 20.94 -3.05 3.40
N GLU A 172 20.25 -1.96 3.73
CA GLU A 172 20.85 -0.82 4.41
C GLU A 172 21.42 -1.19 5.78
N LEU A 173 20.71 -2.04 6.54
CA LEU A 173 21.18 -2.53 7.84
C LEU A 173 22.40 -3.45 7.74
N THR A 174 22.57 -4.17 6.63
CA THR A 174 23.68 -5.12 6.44
C THR A 174 24.87 -4.52 5.68
N GLY A 175 24.67 -3.43 4.93
CA GLY A 175 25.72 -2.67 4.25
C GLY A 175 26.39 -3.38 3.06
N GLY A 176 25.82 -4.46 2.55
CA GLY A 176 26.42 -5.29 1.48
C GLY A 176 25.51 -5.49 0.27
N LEU A 177 25.90 -4.96 -0.89
CA LEU A 177 25.13 -5.03 -2.15
C LEU A 177 25.01 -6.46 -2.71
N ASN A 178 25.98 -7.32 -2.40
CA ASN A 178 26.10 -8.65 -3.02
C ASN A 178 24.95 -9.61 -2.66
N TYR A 179 24.24 -9.37 -1.55
CA TYR A 179 23.22 -10.28 -1.03
C TYR A 179 21.78 -9.83 -1.33
N ILE A 180 21.58 -8.77 -2.12
CA ILE A 180 20.25 -8.25 -2.45
C ILE A 180 19.43 -9.28 -3.23
N VAL A 181 20.01 -9.89 -4.27
CA VAL A 181 19.27 -10.84 -5.13
C VAL A 181 18.76 -12.06 -4.35
N PRO A 182 19.59 -12.75 -3.53
CA PRO A 182 19.10 -13.83 -2.67
C PRO A 182 18.03 -13.39 -1.66
N LEU A 183 18.15 -12.19 -1.08
CA LEU A 183 17.16 -11.64 -0.15
C LEU A 183 15.81 -11.38 -0.83
N MET A 184 15.82 -10.85 -2.05
CA MET A 184 14.60 -10.65 -2.85
C MET A 184 13.93 -11.98 -3.18
N ALA A 185 14.71 -12.99 -3.62
CA ALA A 185 14.18 -14.30 -3.94
C ALA A 185 13.54 -14.98 -2.71
N ALA A 186 14.19 -14.91 -1.54
CA ALA A 186 13.65 -15.45 -0.29
C ALA A 186 12.38 -14.71 0.17
N ALA A 187 12.36 -13.38 0.10
CA ALA A 187 11.18 -12.59 0.47
C ALA A 187 9.99 -12.84 -0.48
N MET A 188 10.25 -12.95 -1.80
CA MET A 188 9.21 -13.21 -2.80
C MET A 188 8.62 -14.61 -2.66
N THR A 189 9.46 -15.63 -2.46
CA THR A 189 8.99 -17.01 -2.24
C THR A 189 8.16 -17.11 -0.96
N ALA A 190 8.59 -16.49 0.14
CA ALA A 190 7.81 -16.43 1.37
C ALA A 190 6.47 -15.69 1.19
N LYS A 191 6.46 -14.59 0.42
CA LYS A 191 5.23 -13.87 0.07
C LYS A 191 4.27 -14.78 -0.70
N TRP A 192 4.71 -15.41 -1.78
CA TRP A 192 3.88 -16.27 -2.63
C TRP A 192 3.29 -17.44 -1.86
N ILE A 193 4.11 -18.12 -1.05
CA ILE A 193 3.64 -19.20 -0.18
C ILE A 193 2.57 -18.66 0.77
N GLY A 194 2.81 -17.52 1.41
CA GLY A 194 1.83 -16.90 2.29
C GLY A 194 0.55 -16.47 1.57
N ASP A 195 0.64 -15.96 0.33
CA ASP A 195 -0.52 -15.48 -0.46
C ASP A 195 -1.42 -16.66 -0.84
N GLY A 196 -0.86 -17.86 -0.94
CA GLY A 196 -1.61 -19.10 -1.13
C GLY A 196 -2.45 -19.53 0.08
N PHE A 197 -2.06 -19.14 1.30
CA PHE A 197 -2.80 -19.50 2.52
C PHE A 197 -3.75 -18.41 3.00
N VAL A 198 -3.30 -17.16 2.99
CA VAL A 198 -4.05 -16.02 3.54
C VAL A 198 -3.95 -14.85 2.56
N ARG A 199 -5.09 -14.24 2.25
CA ARG A 199 -5.16 -13.02 1.45
C ARG A 199 -4.75 -11.82 2.31
N GLY A 200 -3.85 -10.99 1.78
CA GLY A 200 -3.38 -9.78 2.47
C GLY A 200 -2.29 -10.04 3.52
N GLY A 201 -1.79 -8.95 4.10
CA GLY A 201 -0.83 -9.00 5.20
C GLY A 201 -1.50 -8.96 6.57
N ILE A 202 -0.69 -9.09 7.63
CA ILE A 202 -1.17 -8.97 9.00
C ILE A 202 -1.88 -7.63 9.29
N TYR A 203 -1.45 -6.55 8.64
CA TYR A 203 -2.08 -5.23 8.79
C TYR A 203 -3.47 -5.20 8.18
N ASP A 204 -3.65 -5.81 7.00
CA ASP A 204 -4.96 -5.92 6.34
C ASP A 204 -5.90 -6.75 7.23
N ALA A 205 -5.43 -7.89 7.74
CA ALA A 205 -6.18 -8.73 8.67
C ALA A 205 -6.57 -7.98 9.96
N HIS A 206 -5.70 -7.11 10.49
CA HIS A 206 -6.01 -6.33 11.68
C HIS A 206 -7.07 -5.24 11.42
N ILE A 207 -7.11 -4.69 10.21
CA ILE A 207 -8.15 -3.73 9.79
C ILE A 207 -9.50 -4.44 9.74
N GLU A 208 -9.55 -5.64 9.16
CA GLU A 208 -10.75 -6.45 9.05
C GLU A 208 -11.26 -6.92 10.42
N LEU A 209 -10.39 -7.47 11.26
CA LEU A 209 -10.74 -7.95 12.61
C LEU A 209 -11.26 -6.85 13.53
N ASN A 210 -10.77 -5.62 13.39
CA ASN A 210 -11.27 -4.48 14.15
C ASN A 210 -12.54 -3.85 13.53
N GLY A 211 -12.97 -4.30 12.35
CA GLY A 211 -14.14 -3.77 11.66
C GLY A 211 -13.99 -2.31 11.23
N TYR A 212 -12.77 -1.86 10.92
CA TYR A 212 -12.57 -0.48 10.52
C TYR A 212 -13.19 -0.22 9.13
N PRO A 213 -13.95 0.89 8.96
CA PRO A 213 -14.58 1.23 7.69
C PRO A 213 -13.53 1.71 6.68
N PHE A 214 -12.87 0.76 6.01
CA PHE A 214 -11.84 1.00 5.01
C PHE A 214 -12.30 0.51 3.64
N LEU A 215 -12.04 1.32 2.61
CA LEU A 215 -12.30 0.95 1.23
C LEU A 215 -10.95 0.55 0.64
N ASP A 216 -10.66 -0.75 0.55
CA ASP A 216 -9.38 -1.23 0.03
C ASP A 216 -9.29 -0.90 -1.46
N ASN A 217 -8.14 -0.41 -1.92
CA ASN A 217 -7.86 -0.14 -3.32
C ASN A 217 -7.47 -1.42 -4.10
N LYS A 218 -7.14 -2.50 -3.40
CA LYS A 218 -6.70 -3.77 -4.01
C LYS A 218 -7.86 -4.70 -4.36
N GLU A 219 -9.03 -4.50 -3.75
CA GLU A 219 -10.17 -5.40 -3.94
C GLU A 219 -10.98 -5.06 -5.19
N GLU A 220 -11.11 -6.05 -6.08
CA GLU A 220 -12.01 -6.00 -7.23
C GLU A 220 -13.45 -6.19 -6.77
N PHE A 221 -14.35 -5.31 -7.24
CA PHE A 221 -15.75 -5.36 -6.89
C PHE A 221 -16.52 -6.13 -7.96
N ASN A 222 -16.81 -7.41 -7.69
CA ASN A 222 -17.40 -8.33 -8.67
C ASN A 222 -18.93 -8.34 -8.70
N PHE A 223 -19.60 -7.38 -8.05
CA PHE A 223 -21.07 -7.34 -7.99
C PHE A 223 -21.65 -6.41 -9.06
N THR A 224 -22.76 -6.83 -9.66
CA THR A 224 -23.44 -6.14 -10.77
C THR A 224 -24.39 -5.02 -10.30
N THR A 225 -24.19 -4.47 -9.10
CA THR A 225 -25.07 -3.41 -8.55
C THR A 225 -24.81 -2.06 -9.20
N ILE A 226 -25.82 -1.19 -9.23
CA ILE A 226 -25.74 0.14 -9.84
C ILE A 226 -25.78 1.26 -8.79
N ALA A 227 -25.41 2.47 -9.19
CA ALA A 227 -25.42 3.66 -8.33
C ALA A 227 -26.78 3.90 -7.67
N ALA A 228 -27.89 3.62 -8.39
CA ALA A 228 -29.25 3.75 -7.86
C ALA A 228 -29.54 2.87 -6.63
N ASP A 229 -28.87 1.73 -6.48
CA ASP A 229 -29.10 0.79 -5.36
C ASP A 229 -28.45 1.30 -4.06
N VAL A 230 -27.40 2.11 -4.19
CA VAL A 230 -26.56 2.59 -3.08
C VAL A 230 -26.90 4.03 -2.67
N MET A 231 -27.37 4.85 -3.62
CA MET A 231 -27.66 6.26 -3.39
C MET A 231 -28.73 6.48 -2.30
N ARG A 232 -28.66 7.65 -1.66
CA ARG A 232 -29.65 8.11 -0.69
C ARG A 232 -30.27 9.44 -1.11
N PRO A 233 -31.60 9.62 -0.99
CA PRO A 233 -32.59 8.60 -0.62
C PRO A 233 -32.69 7.48 -1.68
N ARG A 234 -33.10 6.28 -1.25
CA ARG A 234 -33.38 5.19 -2.19
C ARG A 234 -34.65 5.51 -2.98
N PRO A 235 -34.77 5.08 -4.25
CA PRO A 235 -35.97 5.31 -5.06
C PRO A 235 -37.28 4.86 -4.38
N GLU A 236 -37.21 3.81 -3.56
CA GLU A 236 -38.34 3.21 -2.86
C GLU A 236 -38.68 3.90 -1.52
N GLN A 237 -37.76 4.70 -0.97
CA GLN A 237 -37.98 5.40 0.29
C GLN A 237 -38.63 6.76 0.00
N SER A 238 -39.74 7.05 0.68
CA SER A 238 -40.45 8.35 0.59
C SER A 238 -39.70 9.51 1.25
N LEU A 239 -38.40 9.36 1.54
CA LEU A 239 -37.60 10.38 2.18
C LEU A 239 -37.14 11.39 1.11
N SER A 240 -37.45 12.67 1.31
CA SER A 240 -36.98 13.73 0.43
C SER A 240 -35.53 14.11 0.75
N LEU A 241 -34.74 14.33 -0.30
CA LEU A 241 -33.40 14.88 -0.16
C LEU A 241 -33.49 16.35 0.26
N ALA A 242 -32.72 16.75 1.28
CA ALA A 242 -32.59 18.16 1.63
C ALA A 242 -31.74 18.89 0.57
N TYR A 243 -32.35 19.81 -0.18
CA TYR A 243 -31.68 20.63 -1.19
C TYR A 243 -32.10 22.10 -1.06
N LEU A 244 -31.25 22.97 -1.60
CA LEU A 244 -31.53 24.40 -1.71
C LEU A 244 -32.01 24.75 -3.12
N THR A 245 -32.87 25.75 -3.26
CA THR A 245 -33.27 26.26 -4.58
C THR A 245 -32.42 27.48 -4.92
N GLN A 246 -32.08 27.64 -6.20
CA GLN A 246 -31.29 28.76 -6.69
C GLN A 246 -31.96 30.10 -6.36
N ASN A 247 -33.28 30.13 -6.53
CA ASN A 247 -34.15 31.26 -6.23
C ASN A 247 -35.35 30.79 -5.40
N GLY A 248 -35.98 31.72 -4.67
CA GLY A 248 -37.32 31.52 -4.11
C GLY A 248 -37.39 30.96 -2.69
N MET A 249 -36.27 30.63 -2.03
CA MET A 249 -36.28 30.30 -0.60
C MET A 249 -36.05 31.53 0.27
N THR A 250 -36.84 31.62 1.34
CA THR A 250 -36.70 32.65 2.36
C THR A 250 -35.53 32.37 3.30
N PHE A 251 -34.99 33.42 3.91
CA PHE A 251 -33.93 33.31 4.92
C PHE A 251 -34.33 32.38 6.07
N ILE A 252 -35.60 32.43 6.51
CA ILE A 252 -36.12 31.57 7.58
C ILE A 252 -36.13 30.11 7.15
N GLU A 253 -36.58 29.79 5.94
CA GLU A 253 -36.57 28.41 5.44
C GLU A 253 -35.16 27.82 5.43
N VAL A 254 -34.16 28.59 4.98
CA VAL A 254 -32.76 28.14 4.99
C VAL A 254 -32.23 28.00 6.42
N GLU A 255 -32.56 28.92 7.33
CA GLU A 255 -32.17 28.81 8.74
C GLU A 255 -32.83 27.58 9.41
N ASN A 256 -34.10 27.29 9.09
CA ASN A 256 -34.81 26.12 9.58
C ASN A 256 -34.23 24.83 9.02
N LEU A 257 -33.92 24.78 7.72
CA LEU A 257 -33.23 23.65 7.10
C LEU A 257 -31.89 23.36 7.80
N LEU A 258 -31.14 24.42 8.13
CA LEU A 258 -29.90 24.30 8.88
C LEU A 258 -30.12 23.83 10.33
N LYS A 259 -31.22 24.19 10.98
CA LYS A 259 -31.53 23.71 12.34
C LYS A 259 -31.99 22.25 12.34
N GLU A 260 -32.80 21.85 11.36
CA GLU A 260 -33.37 20.51 11.24
C GLU A 260 -32.36 19.46 10.80
N THR A 261 -31.42 19.83 9.92
CA THR A 261 -30.48 18.89 9.33
C THR A 261 -29.06 19.11 9.83
N THR A 262 -28.24 18.04 9.84
CA THR A 262 -26.82 18.07 10.25
C THR A 262 -25.86 17.76 9.09
N HIS A 263 -26.30 17.97 7.85
CA HIS A 263 -25.50 17.66 6.66
C HIS A 263 -24.31 18.60 6.49
N THR A 264 -23.20 18.10 5.93
CA THR A 264 -21.98 18.90 5.71
C THR A 264 -22.12 19.90 4.56
N SER A 265 -22.99 19.62 3.61
CA SER A 265 -23.21 20.40 2.40
C SER A 265 -24.62 20.16 1.86
N TYR A 266 -25.11 21.09 1.06
CA TYR A 266 -26.42 21.01 0.42
C TYR A 266 -26.27 21.19 -1.09
N PRO A 267 -26.91 20.35 -1.90
CA PRO A 267 -27.03 20.62 -3.33
C PRO A 267 -27.96 21.81 -3.56
N VAL A 268 -27.65 22.61 -4.58
CA VAL A 268 -28.48 23.71 -5.05
C VAL A 268 -29.09 23.31 -6.39
N VAL A 269 -30.41 23.36 -6.48
CA VAL A 269 -31.19 23.04 -7.69
C VAL A 269 -31.91 24.27 -8.22
N VAL A 270 -32.33 24.25 -9.48
CA VAL A 270 -33.06 25.37 -10.10
C VAL A 270 -34.36 25.70 -9.35
N SER A 271 -35.24 24.71 -9.16
CA SER A 271 -36.54 24.88 -8.50
C SER A 271 -37.02 23.58 -7.84
N ARG A 272 -38.06 23.64 -7.00
CA ARG A 272 -38.70 22.46 -6.40
C ARG A 272 -39.42 21.60 -7.45
N GLU A 273 -40.01 22.23 -8.47
CA GLU A 273 -40.69 21.53 -9.56
C GLU A 273 -39.69 20.91 -10.57
N GLN A 274 -38.56 21.57 -10.73
CA GLN A 274 -37.49 21.19 -11.66
C GLN A 274 -36.17 21.06 -10.89
N PRO A 275 -35.92 19.88 -10.28
CA PRO A 275 -34.75 19.66 -9.43
C PRO A 275 -33.48 19.43 -10.27
N TYR A 276 -33.19 20.30 -11.24
CA TYR A 276 -31.92 20.26 -11.99
C TYR A 276 -30.79 20.77 -11.11
N LEU A 277 -29.71 19.99 -10.99
CA LEU A 277 -28.57 20.34 -10.14
C LEU A 277 -27.77 21.49 -10.77
N VAL A 278 -27.59 22.57 -10.01
CA VAL A 278 -26.78 23.74 -10.40
C VAL A 278 -25.41 23.69 -9.75
N GLY A 279 -25.34 23.29 -8.49
CA GLY A 279 -24.07 23.23 -7.75
C GLY A 279 -24.24 22.70 -6.33
N GLN A 280 -23.22 22.90 -5.50
CA GLN A 280 -23.24 22.56 -4.07
C GLN A 280 -22.77 23.73 -3.21
N ILE A 281 -23.24 23.80 -1.98
CA ILE A 281 -22.77 24.77 -0.98
C ILE A 281 -22.41 24.05 0.31
N GLN A 282 -21.30 24.44 0.93
CA GLN A 282 -20.91 23.90 2.23
C GLN A 282 -21.73 24.55 3.35
N ARG A 283 -22.14 23.74 4.32
CA ARG A 283 -22.88 24.22 5.50
C ARG A 283 -22.13 25.30 6.26
N ARG A 284 -20.81 25.12 6.42
CA ARG A 284 -19.96 26.06 7.17
C ARG A 284 -19.99 27.46 6.55
N ASP A 285 -19.88 27.53 5.23
CA ASP A 285 -19.82 28.81 4.50
C ASP A 285 -21.19 29.46 4.50
N LEU A 286 -22.24 28.66 4.30
CA LEU A 286 -23.63 29.12 4.40
C LEU A 286 -23.94 29.69 5.80
N GLN A 287 -23.52 29.02 6.87
CA GLN A 287 -23.72 29.51 8.24
C GLN A 287 -22.98 30.84 8.50
N ILE A 288 -21.76 30.98 7.99
CA ILE A 288 -20.98 32.23 8.12
C ILE A 288 -21.69 33.36 7.37
N ALA A 289 -22.14 33.10 6.14
CA ALA A 289 -22.86 34.09 5.33
C ALA A 289 -24.17 34.53 6.00
N LEU A 290 -24.97 33.60 6.51
CA LEU A 290 -26.22 33.92 7.19
C LEU A 290 -25.99 34.71 8.49
N LYS A 291 -24.95 34.36 9.26
CA LYS A 291 -24.57 35.13 10.47
C LYS A 291 -24.13 36.55 10.13
N SER A 292 -23.31 36.73 9.09
CA SER A 292 -22.86 38.04 8.63
C SER A 292 -24.05 38.93 8.23
N GLN A 293 -25.02 38.38 7.48
CA GLN A 293 -26.22 39.11 7.10
C GLN A 293 -27.08 39.46 8.31
N LYS A 294 -27.23 38.54 9.29
CA LYS A 294 -27.95 38.77 10.55
C LYS A 294 -27.39 39.92 11.39
N MET A 295 -26.07 40.12 11.37
CA MET A 295 -25.44 41.24 12.06
C MET A 295 -25.63 42.58 11.32
N GLN A 296 -25.78 42.54 10.00
CA GLN A 296 -25.88 43.74 9.16
C GLN A 296 -27.31 44.24 8.96
N ARG A 297 -28.33 43.37 9.05
CA ARG A 297 -29.72 43.72 8.72
C ARG A 297 -30.72 43.32 9.80
N PHE A 298 -31.53 44.30 10.24
CA PHE A 298 -32.48 44.16 11.35
C PHE A 298 -33.82 43.49 10.96
N ARG A 299 -34.13 43.31 9.66
CA ARG A 299 -35.38 42.70 9.15
C ARG A 299 -35.14 41.67 8.03
N LEU A 300 -34.60 40.50 8.38
CA LEU A 300 -34.23 39.45 7.41
C LEU A 300 -35.29 38.36 7.20
N SER A 301 -36.34 38.35 8.02
CA SER A 301 -37.30 37.24 8.10
C SER A 301 -37.97 36.88 6.77
N GLN A 302 -38.25 37.87 5.92
CA GLN A 302 -38.92 37.67 4.62
C GLN A 302 -37.97 37.85 3.42
N SER A 303 -36.67 38.05 3.67
CA SER A 303 -35.69 38.24 2.61
C SER A 303 -35.49 36.95 1.82
N LEU A 304 -35.46 37.07 0.49
CA LEU A 304 -35.24 35.95 -0.42
C LEU A 304 -33.74 35.73 -0.62
N ILE A 305 -33.28 34.48 -0.57
CA ILE A 305 -31.90 34.13 -0.86
C ILE A 305 -31.78 33.74 -2.34
N GLN A 306 -30.76 34.28 -2.99
CA GLN A 306 -30.44 34.01 -4.39
C GLN A 306 -29.01 33.50 -4.54
N PHE A 307 -28.84 32.31 -5.11
CA PHE A 307 -27.54 31.67 -5.35
C PHE A 307 -27.04 31.89 -6.78
N THR A 308 -27.31 33.05 -7.38
CA THR A 308 -26.86 33.36 -8.75
C THR A 308 -25.51 34.07 -8.73
N SER A 309 -24.63 33.71 -9.66
CA SER A 309 -23.42 34.48 -9.95
C SER A 309 -23.79 35.80 -10.67
N PRO A 310 -23.07 36.91 -10.45
CA PRO A 310 -23.37 38.20 -11.10
C PRO A 310 -23.40 38.18 -12.64
N SER A 311 -22.85 37.15 -13.27
CA SER A 311 -22.67 37.05 -14.72
C SER A 311 -23.89 36.58 -15.53
N GLU A 312 -24.99 36.16 -14.90
CA GLU A 312 -26.17 35.64 -15.62
C GLU A 312 -27.31 36.66 -15.78
N THR A 313 -27.12 37.93 -15.38
CA THR A 313 -28.17 38.96 -15.47
C THR A 313 -28.03 39.88 -16.70
N THR A 314 -27.11 39.63 -17.62
CA THR A 314 -26.78 40.59 -18.71
C THR A 314 -26.93 40.05 -20.13
N ILE A 315 -27.81 39.08 -20.41
CA ILE A 315 -28.00 38.63 -21.81
C ILE A 315 -29.40 38.87 -22.38
N ASN A 316 -30.45 39.14 -21.58
CA ASN A 316 -31.80 39.35 -22.13
C ASN A 316 -32.49 40.63 -21.64
N SER A 317 -31.79 41.76 -21.65
CA SER A 317 -32.45 43.08 -21.53
C SER A 317 -31.64 44.20 -22.17
N ASP A 318 -31.15 43.97 -23.39
CA ASP A 318 -30.76 45.03 -24.31
C ASP A 318 -31.85 45.07 -25.39
N ASN A 319 -33.00 45.64 -25.04
CA ASN A 319 -34.01 46.20 -25.94
C ASN A 319 -35.20 46.62 -25.06
N GLU A 320 -35.13 47.80 -24.44
CA GLU A 320 -36.28 48.69 -24.45
C GLU A 320 -35.87 50.11 -24.05
N VAL A 321 -36.44 51.02 -24.81
CA VAL A 321 -36.15 52.44 -24.89
C VAL A 321 -36.75 53.15 -23.69
N ASP A 322 -35.96 54.09 -23.18
CA ASP A 322 -36.31 55.24 -22.35
C ASP A 322 -37.82 55.59 -22.40
N ASN A 323 -38.56 55.29 -21.32
CA ASN A 323 -39.82 55.96 -21.03
C ASN A 323 -40.07 56.01 -19.52
N GLN A 324 -40.32 57.24 -19.08
CA GLN A 324 -40.58 57.65 -17.72
C GLN A 324 -41.98 57.19 -17.27
N ASN A 325 -42.09 56.88 -15.98
CA ASN A 325 -43.31 56.63 -15.21
C ASN A 325 -44.08 55.32 -15.47
N GLU A 326 -43.67 54.22 -14.82
CA GLU A 326 -44.64 53.24 -14.30
C GLU A 326 -44.24 52.71 -12.91
N LEU A 327 -45.09 53.08 -11.95
CA LEU A 327 -45.47 52.38 -10.71
C LEU A 327 -44.55 51.23 -10.24
N ARG A 328 -43.71 51.52 -9.24
CA ARG A 328 -43.10 50.50 -8.36
C ARG A 328 -44.19 49.52 -7.88
N PRO A 329 -44.16 48.22 -8.23
CA PRO A 329 -44.96 47.26 -7.51
C PRO A 329 -44.33 47.12 -6.12
N THR A 330 -45.09 47.58 -5.14
CA THR A 330 -44.87 47.42 -3.72
C THR A 330 -44.92 45.95 -3.34
N LEU A 331 -43.76 45.29 -3.28
CA LEU A 331 -43.55 44.14 -2.38
C LEU A 331 -42.08 44.11 -1.94
N ASN A 332 -41.84 44.60 -0.72
CA ASN A 332 -40.53 44.73 -0.08
C ASN A 332 -39.91 43.37 0.28
N SER A 333 -39.43 42.59 -0.70
CA SER A 333 -38.56 41.45 -0.43
C SER A 333 -37.12 41.83 -0.76
N GLU A 334 -36.34 42.20 0.25
CA GLU A 334 -34.89 42.36 0.09
C GLU A 334 -34.27 41.03 -0.37
N VAL A 335 -33.53 41.04 -1.47
CA VAL A 335 -32.85 39.85 -2.00
C VAL A 335 -31.41 39.79 -1.47
N ILE A 336 -31.03 38.65 -0.91
CA ILE A 336 -29.68 38.36 -0.41
C ILE A 336 -28.97 37.47 -1.43
N ARG A 337 -27.95 38.01 -2.10
CA ARG A 337 -27.17 37.27 -3.11
C ARG A 337 -25.98 36.59 -2.45
N ILE A 338 -25.91 35.26 -2.55
CA ILE A 338 -24.86 34.41 -1.96
C ILE A 338 -24.26 33.47 -3.04
N GLY A 339 -24.33 33.85 -4.32
CA GLY A 339 -23.86 33.03 -5.44
C GLY A 339 -22.35 32.75 -5.44
N ASN A 340 -21.56 33.59 -4.77
CA ASN A 340 -20.11 33.40 -4.63
C ASN A 340 -19.71 32.24 -3.70
N LEU A 341 -20.64 31.69 -2.93
CA LEU A 341 -20.41 30.49 -2.12
C LEU A 341 -20.79 29.20 -2.85
N LEU A 342 -21.39 29.31 -4.04
CA LEU A 342 -21.82 28.17 -4.83
C LEU A 342 -20.62 27.56 -5.57
N ASP A 343 -20.34 26.30 -5.28
CA ASP A 343 -19.45 25.48 -6.09
C ASP A 343 -20.25 24.86 -7.24
N GLN A 344 -19.97 25.32 -8.46
CA GLN A 344 -20.67 24.92 -9.69
C GLN A 344 -20.16 23.61 -10.29
N ALA A 345 -19.07 23.03 -9.75
CA ALA A 345 -18.46 21.81 -10.28
C ALA A 345 -18.49 20.65 -9.25
N PRO A 346 -19.66 20.29 -8.68
CA PRO A 346 -19.73 19.11 -7.85
C PRO A 346 -19.51 17.83 -8.70
N ILE A 347 -19.03 16.75 -8.05
CA ILE A 347 -18.92 15.47 -8.74
C ILE A 347 -20.31 14.85 -8.92
N ILE A 348 -20.64 14.54 -10.17
CA ILE A 348 -21.94 14.01 -10.60
C ILE A 348 -21.76 12.63 -11.21
N ILE A 349 -22.67 11.72 -10.86
CA ILE A 349 -22.74 10.35 -11.35
C ILE A 349 -24.18 10.11 -11.86
N THR A 350 -24.34 9.29 -12.89
CA THR A 350 -25.67 8.89 -13.37
C THR A 350 -26.23 7.72 -12.55
N ASP A 351 -27.54 7.62 -12.41
CA ASP A 351 -28.19 6.56 -11.64
C ASP A 351 -27.90 5.13 -12.15
N GLN A 352 -27.64 4.96 -13.44
CA GLN A 352 -27.29 3.68 -14.08
C GLN A 352 -25.79 3.34 -14.05
N THR A 353 -24.94 4.17 -13.44
CA THR A 353 -23.50 3.89 -13.42
C THR A 353 -23.21 2.63 -12.60
N PRO A 354 -22.43 1.66 -13.13
CA PRO A 354 -22.01 0.47 -12.38
C PRO A 354 -21.23 0.83 -11.12
N MET A 355 -21.46 0.08 -10.04
CA MET A 355 -20.80 0.37 -8.76
C MET A 355 -19.28 0.21 -8.79
N GLU A 356 -18.74 -0.61 -9.69
CA GLU A 356 -17.29 -0.70 -9.91
C GLU A 356 -16.71 0.68 -10.28
N THR A 357 -17.31 1.37 -11.26
CA THR A 357 -16.89 2.72 -11.67
C THR A 357 -17.08 3.74 -10.54
N VAL A 358 -18.17 3.64 -9.78
CA VAL A 358 -18.42 4.52 -8.64
C VAL A 358 -17.35 4.33 -7.56
N ILE A 359 -17.05 3.09 -7.19
CA ILE A 359 -16.03 2.76 -6.20
C ILE A 359 -14.65 3.26 -6.67
N ASP A 360 -14.30 3.03 -7.93
CA ASP A 360 -13.07 3.51 -8.52
C ASP A 360 -12.94 5.03 -8.47
N LEU A 361 -14.04 5.75 -8.72
CA LEU A 361 -14.07 7.21 -8.61
C LEU A 361 -13.76 7.65 -7.17
N PHE A 362 -14.38 7.00 -6.17
CA PHE A 362 -14.14 7.30 -4.75
C PHE A 362 -12.73 6.91 -4.29
N ARG A 363 -12.16 5.83 -4.82
CA ARG A 363 -10.79 5.37 -4.51
C ARG A 363 -9.74 6.29 -5.14
N LYS A 364 -9.86 6.57 -6.45
CA LYS A 364 -8.85 7.30 -7.24
C LYS A 364 -8.88 8.81 -7.00
N LEU A 365 -10.07 9.41 -6.87
CA LEU A 365 -10.20 10.84 -6.60
C LEU A 365 -10.31 11.17 -5.10
N GLY A 366 -10.42 10.16 -4.23
CA GLY A 366 -10.54 10.36 -2.78
C GLY A 366 -11.83 11.07 -2.37
N LEU A 367 -12.93 10.86 -3.10
CA LEU A 367 -14.20 11.56 -2.89
C LEU A 367 -14.81 11.23 -1.52
N ARG A 368 -15.46 12.24 -0.93
CA ARG A 368 -16.28 12.07 0.28
C ARG A 368 -17.74 11.77 -0.07
N GLN A 369 -18.22 12.40 -1.14
CA GLN A 369 -19.58 12.28 -1.65
C GLN A 369 -19.61 12.56 -3.16
N ALA A 370 -20.65 12.09 -3.82
CA ALA A 370 -20.99 12.40 -5.20
C ALA A 370 -22.51 12.51 -5.35
N PHE A 371 -22.99 13.40 -6.21
CA PHE A 371 -24.41 13.56 -6.49
C PHE A 371 -24.85 12.60 -7.59
N VAL A 372 -26.02 12.01 -7.44
CA VAL A 372 -26.61 11.12 -8.44
C VAL A 372 -27.71 11.85 -9.17
N THR A 373 -27.61 11.88 -10.49
CA THR A 373 -28.57 12.54 -11.38
C THR A 373 -29.16 11.56 -12.39
N ARG A 374 -30.38 11.87 -12.84
CA ARG A 374 -31.01 11.21 -13.98
C ARG A 374 -31.55 12.29 -14.92
N ASN A 375 -31.03 12.36 -16.13
CA ASN A 375 -31.35 13.41 -17.10
C ASN A 375 -31.16 14.82 -16.51
N GLY A 376 -30.06 15.05 -15.79
CA GLY A 376 -29.75 16.32 -15.11
C GLY A 376 -30.54 16.60 -13.82
N ARG A 377 -31.60 15.84 -13.53
CA ARG A 377 -32.38 15.98 -12.30
C ARG A 377 -31.68 15.27 -11.14
N LEU A 378 -31.53 15.96 -10.02
CA LEU A 378 -30.99 15.43 -8.78
C LEU A 378 -31.90 14.35 -8.21
N ARG A 379 -31.35 13.15 -7.99
CA ARG A 379 -32.06 12.00 -7.42
C ARG A 379 -31.58 11.63 -6.03
N GLY A 380 -30.28 11.72 -5.81
CA GLY A 380 -29.69 11.34 -4.53
C GLY A 380 -28.23 11.73 -4.40
N ILE A 381 -27.64 11.28 -3.32
CA ILE A 381 -26.23 11.47 -2.98
C ILE A 381 -25.68 10.09 -2.60
N ILE A 382 -24.48 9.78 -3.06
CA ILE A 382 -23.69 8.64 -2.61
C ILE A 382 -22.57 9.19 -1.73
N THR A 383 -22.43 8.68 -0.51
CA THR A 383 -21.27 8.97 0.33
C THR A 383 -20.35 7.75 0.45
N LYS A 384 -19.10 7.97 0.84
CA LYS A 384 -18.16 6.86 1.11
C LYS A 384 -18.71 5.88 2.15
N LYS A 385 -19.51 6.37 3.11
CA LYS A 385 -20.16 5.53 4.13
C LYS A 385 -21.28 4.67 3.56
N ASP A 386 -21.94 5.11 2.51
CA ASP A 386 -23.01 4.33 1.87
C ASP A 386 -22.43 3.20 1.04
N ILE A 387 -21.34 3.48 0.31
CA ILE A 387 -20.56 2.46 -0.39
C ILE A 387 -20.08 1.37 0.59
N LEU A 388 -19.45 1.76 1.70
CA LEU A 388 -18.95 0.81 2.68
C LEU A 388 -20.06 -0.04 3.31
N ARG A 389 -21.20 0.58 3.64
CA ARG A 389 -22.37 -0.15 4.16
C ARG A 389 -22.94 -1.13 3.13
N HIS A 390 -22.98 -0.74 1.86
CA HIS A 390 -23.45 -1.61 0.77
C HIS A 390 -22.53 -2.81 0.57
N ILE A 391 -21.21 -2.61 0.56
CA ILE A 391 -20.22 -3.69 0.48
C ILE A 391 -20.41 -4.67 1.65
N GLN A 392 -20.53 -4.18 2.88
CA GLN A 392 -20.77 -5.02 4.06
C GLN A 392 -22.06 -5.86 3.94
N GLN A 393 -23.14 -5.27 3.43
CA GLN A 393 -24.41 -5.98 3.20
C GLN A 393 -24.25 -7.12 2.19
N LEU A 394 -23.57 -6.87 1.07
CA LEU A 394 -23.29 -7.90 0.05
C LEU A 394 -22.41 -9.03 0.59
N THR A 395 -21.39 -8.71 1.38
CA THR A 395 -20.53 -9.71 2.03
C THR A 395 -21.30 -10.56 3.03
N SER A 396 -22.23 -9.97 3.80
CA SER A 396 -23.07 -10.73 4.73
C SER A 396 -24.02 -11.71 4.03
N HIS A 397 -24.67 -11.29 2.93
CA HIS A 397 -25.59 -12.15 2.18
C HIS A 397 -24.87 -13.30 1.45
N SER A 398 -23.66 -13.06 0.95
CA SER A 398 -22.85 -14.12 0.33
C SER A 398 -22.36 -15.15 1.37
N ALA A 399 -22.02 -14.73 2.59
CA ALA A 399 -21.65 -15.63 3.68
C ALA A 399 -22.82 -16.54 4.11
N GLU A 400 -24.03 -16.00 4.21
CA GLU A 400 -25.24 -16.77 4.55
C GLU A 400 -25.61 -17.78 3.45
N THR A 401 -25.51 -17.37 2.18
CA THR A 401 -25.79 -18.26 1.04
C THR A 401 -24.80 -19.44 0.99
N THR A 402 -23.55 -19.21 1.37
CA THR A 402 -22.50 -20.25 1.39
C THR A 402 -22.67 -21.23 2.57
N MET A 403 -23.23 -20.79 3.71
CA MET A 403 -23.55 -21.69 4.84
C MET A 403 -24.83 -22.51 4.60
N GLY A 404 -25.75 -22.03 3.75
CA GLY A 404 -26.94 -22.78 3.32
C GLY A 404 -26.68 -23.85 2.23
N SER A 405 -25.50 -23.85 1.60
CA SER A 405 -25.15 -24.75 0.50
C SER A 405 -23.97 -25.69 0.80
N ASN A 406 -23.69 -25.98 2.07
CA ASN A 406 -22.69 -26.99 2.45
C ASN A 406 -23.25 -28.41 2.41
N GLN A 407 -23.61 -28.86 1.21
CA GLN A 407 -23.67 -30.28 0.82
C GLN A 407 -23.52 -30.40 -0.70
N ALA A 408 -22.35 -30.08 -1.25
CA ALA A 408 -21.71 -30.83 -2.33
C ALA A 408 -20.49 -30.09 -2.92
N LYS A 409 -19.37 -30.83 -2.97
CA LYS A 409 -18.21 -30.72 -3.86
C LYS A 409 -17.19 -29.59 -3.62
N SER A 410 -16.14 -30.03 -2.95
CA SER A 410 -14.74 -29.67 -3.15
C SER A 410 -14.31 -29.63 -4.63
N GLN A 411 -13.73 -28.50 -5.07
CA GLN A 411 -12.47 -28.42 -5.86
C GLN A 411 -12.17 -26.95 -6.21
N PRO A 412 -10.89 -26.50 -6.17
CA PRO A 412 -10.50 -25.17 -6.63
C PRO A 412 -10.30 -25.14 -8.15
N LEU A 413 -10.92 -24.17 -8.82
CA LEU A 413 -10.80 -23.95 -10.25
C LEU A 413 -9.47 -23.23 -10.56
N ALA A 414 -8.56 -23.94 -11.22
CA ALA A 414 -7.33 -23.41 -11.79
C ALA A 414 -7.65 -22.56 -13.03
N ALA A 415 -7.08 -21.35 -13.11
CA ALA A 415 -7.14 -20.51 -14.30
C ALA A 415 -6.21 -21.06 -15.40
N VAL A 416 -6.81 -21.29 -16.56
CA VAL A 416 -6.21 -21.75 -17.81
C VAL A 416 -5.34 -20.63 -18.39
N ALA A 417 -4.09 -20.95 -18.72
CA ALA A 417 -3.21 -20.10 -19.51
C ALA A 417 -3.28 -20.50 -20.98
N ASP A 418 -3.83 -19.63 -21.82
CA ASP A 418 -3.80 -19.80 -23.27
C ASP A 418 -2.40 -19.49 -23.82
N LYS A 419 -1.81 -20.50 -24.45
CA LYS A 419 -0.73 -20.37 -25.43
C LYS A 419 -1.37 -20.20 -26.79
N ASN A 420 -0.97 -19.17 -27.53
CA ASN A 420 -0.93 -19.26 -29.00
C ASN A 420 0.35 -18.60 -29.52
N LEU A 421 1.21 -19.46 -30.06
CA LEU A 421 2.39 -19.15 -30.85
C LEU A 421 2.07 -19.63 -32.27
N SER A 422 2.00 -18.71 -33.23
CA SER A 422 2.07 -19.04 -34.65
C SER A 422 3.48 -18.74 -35.17
N SER A 423 4.16 -19.79 -35.62
CA SER A 423 5.41 -19.76 -36.37
C SER A 423 5.20 -19.37 -37.84
N GLN A 424 6.17 -18.67 -38.46
CA GLN A 424 6.87 -19.09 -39.69
C GLN A 424 7.91 -18.03 -40.18
N PRO A 425 8.85 -18.37 -41.10
CA PRO A 425 10.30 -18.25 -40.84
C PRO A 425 11.04 -17.27 -41.76
N THR A 426 12.26 -16.83 -41.38
CA THR A 426 13.31 -16.35 -42.32
C THR A 426 14.71 -16.58 -41.72
N VAL A 427 15.51 -17.46 -42.32
CA VAL A 427 16.70 -17.21 -43.17
C VAL A 427 17.90 -16.61 -42.42
N ASP A 428 18.95 -17.43 -42.31
CA ASP A 428 20.30 -17.10 -41.85
C ASP A 428 20.91 -15.96 -42.66
N ASN A 429 21.50 -14.98 -41.96
CA ASN A 429 22.61 -14.19 -42.47
C ASN A 429 23.65 -14.04 -41.35
N SER A 430 24.83 -14.55 -41.62
CA SER A 430 25.98 -14.58 -40.74
C SER A 430 26.61 -13.20 -40.58
N GLU A 431 26.25 -12.48 -39.52
CA GLU A 431 27.04 -11.38 -38.98
C GLU A 431 27.21 -11.57 -37.47
N THR A 432 28.46 -11.50 -37.01
CA THR A 432 28.88 -11.72 -35.62
C THR A 432 28.12 -10.81 -34.65
N LYS A 433 27.13 -11.37 -33.94
CA LYS A 433 26.36 -10.66 -32.91
C LYS A 433 27.25 -10.28 -31.72
N PRO A 434 27.15 -9.04 -31.19
CA PRO A 434 27.95 -8.60 -30.05
C PRO A 434 27.59 -9.39 -28.77
N LYS A 435 28.61 -9.79 -28.00
CA LYS A 435 28.51 -10.68 -26.82
C LYS A 435 27.81 -10.07 -25.60
N CYS A 436 27.45 -8.78 -25.63
CA CYS A 436 26.78 -8.08 -24.54
C CYS A 436 25.82 -7.00 -25.06
N LYS A 437 24.95 -6.47 -24.19
CA LYS A 437 24.10 -5.30 -24.52
C LYS A 437 24.97 -4.03 -24.58
N ALA A 438 24.63 -3.08 -25.45
CA ALA A 438 25.41 -1.86 -25.69
C ALA A 438 25.73 -1.05 -24.42
N CYS A 439 24.84 -1.08 -23.41
CA CYS A 439 25.05 -0.40 -22.13
C CYS A 439 26.18 -0.96 -21.27
N CYS A 440 26.62 -2.19 -21.53
CA CYS A 440 27.66 -2.91 -20.76
C CYS A 440 28.97 -3.05 -21.53
N ALA A 441 29.04 -2.56 -22.77
CA ALA A 441 30.25 -2.57 -23.57
C ALA A 441 31.14 -1.37 -23.22
N CYS A 442 32.45 -1.60 -23.13
CA CYS A 442 33.47 -0.57 -22.98
C CYS A 442 33.27 0.40 -21.79
N PRO A 443 33.23 -0.09 -20.54
CA PRO A 443 32.98 0.74 -19.36
C PRO A 443 34.06 1.80 -19.12
N GLU A 444 35.33 1.48 -19.41
CA GLU A 444 36.47 2.39 -19.17
C GLU A 444 36.42 3.62 -20.08
N THR A 445 36.18 3.44 -21.38
CA THR A 445 36.08 4.57 -22.32
C THR A 445 34.78 5.35 -22.17
N LYS A 446 33.71 4.71 -21.67
CA LYS A 446 32.42 5.35 -21.40
C LYS A 446 32.53 6.36 -20.26
N ILE A 447 33.19 6.00 -19.16
CA ILE A 447 33.34 6.88 -17.99
C ILE A 447 34.12 8.15 -18.38
N ILE A 448 35.24 8.00 -19.10
CA ILE A 448 36.08 9.12 -19.54
C ILE A 448 35.30 10.06 -20.48
N ARG A 449 34.52 9.49 -21.41
CA ARG A 449 33.64 10.28 -22.28
C ARG A 449 32.58 11.04 -21.49
N ASP A 450 31.84 10.33 -20.63
CA ASP A 450 30.73 10.92 -19.88
C ASP A 450 31.22 12.03 -18.94
N GLU A 451 32.38 11.84 -18.31
CA GLU A 451 33.04 12.86 -17.49
C GLU A 451 33.45 14.09 -18.31
N CYS A 452 34.03 13.90 -19.50
CA CYS A 452 34.39 15.01 -20.38
C CYS A 452 33.15 15.77 -20.88
N VAL A 453 32.10 15.06 -21.32
CA VAL A 453 30.88 15.68 -21.84
C VAL A 453 30.16 16.50 -20.75
N ILE A 454 30.17 16.01 -19.51
CA ILE A 454 29.58 16.73 -18.37
C ILE A 454 30.36 18.02 -18.04
N LEU A 455 31.69 17.98 -18.11
CA LEU A 455 32.54 19.11 -17.70
C LEU A 455 32.73 20.17 -18.80
N ASN A 456 32.88 19.73 -20.05
CA ASN A 456 33.38 20.57 -21.15
C ASN A 456 32.41 20.71 -22.33
N GLY A 457 31.27 20.00 -22.30
CA GLY A 457 30.30 19.94 -23.39
C GLY A 457 30.72 19.02 -24.54
N GLU A 458 29.74 18.53 -25.31
CA GLU A 458 29.94 17.48 -26.33
C GLU A 458 30.92 17.91 -27.45
N GLU A 459 30.91 19.19 -27.84
CA GLU A 459 31.72 19.69 -28.95
C GLU A 459 33.23 19.69 -28.66
N ASN A 460 33.63 19.73 -27.39
CA ASN A 460 35.03 19.77 -26.97
C ASN A 460 35.64 18.38 -26.64
N CYS A 461 34.83 17.32 -26.67
CA CYS A 461 35.22 15.96 -26.25
C CYS A 461 35.27 14.95 -27.41
N SER A 462 35.56 15.44 -28.62
CA SER A 462 35.55 14.62 -29.85
C SER A 462 36.50 13.43 -29.80
N LYS A 463 37.66 13.58 -29.14
CA LYS A 463 38.68 12.53 -29.01
C LYS A 463 38.18 11.38 -28.14
N GLU A 464 37.55 11.69 -27.02
CA GLU A 464 37.03 10.74 -26.03
C GLU A 464 35.79 10.02 -26.57
N ILE A 465 34.94 10.74 -27.33
CA ILE A 465 33.80 10.17 -28.05
C ILE A 465 34.27 9.19 -29.13
N GLU A 466 35.29 9.54 -29.91
CA GLU A 466 35.83 8.69 -30.97
C GLU A 466 36.52 7.45 -30.40
N ALA A 467 37.25 7.57 -29.29
CA ALA A 467 37.83 6.44 -28.57
C ALA A 467 36.77 5.45 -28.05
N HIS A 468 35.64 5.96 -27.54
CA HIS A 468 34.52 5.11 -27.13
C HIS A 468 33.83 4.43 -28.32
N ARG A 469 33.61 5.15 -29.43
CA ARG A 469 33.07 4.58 -30.68
C ARG A 469 33.97 3.50 -31.26
N ALA A 470 35.29 3.68 -31.23
CA ALA A 470 36.25 2.68 -31.69
C ALA A 470 36.17 1.38 -30.86
N CYS A 471 36.09 1.49 -29.52
CA CYS A 471 35.92 0.34 -28.65
C CYS A 471 34.60 -0.40 -28.92
N MET A 472 33.52 0.34 -29.12
CA MET A 472 32.21 -0.24 -29.39
C MET A 472 32.13 -0.91 -30.79
N ARG A 473 32.84 -0.38 -31.80
CA ARG A 473 33.01 -1.07 -33.10
C ARG A 473 33.82 -2.36 -32.95
N ALA A 474 34.88 -2.35 -32.15
CA ALA A 474 35.65 -3.56 -31.83
C ALA A 474 34.81 -4.61 -31.07
N ALA A 475 33.80 -4.17 -30.30
CA ALA A 475 32.85 -5.04 -29.62
C ALA A 475 31.72 -5.57 -30.52
N GLY A 476 31.69 -5.19 -31.80
CA GLY A 476 30.75 -5.69 -32.81
C GLY A 476 29.45 -4.90 -32.93
N PHE A 477 29.42 -3.64 -32.47
CA PHE A 477 28.28 -2.73 -32.67
C PHE A 477 28.50 -1.85 -33.90
N ASN A 478 27.43 -1.58 -34.65
CA ASN A 478 27.43 -0.66 -35.79
C ASN A 478 27.02 0.74 -35.32
N ILE A 479 27.91 1.75 -35.45
CA ILE A 479 27.85 3.06 -34.76
C ILE A 479 28.48 4.18 -35.59
#